data_AF-A0A8T3V617-F1
#
_entry.id   AF-A0A8T3V617-F1
#
_cell.length_a   1.000
_cell.length_b   1.000
_cell.length_c   1.000
_cell.angle_alpha   90.00
_cell.angle_beta   90.00
_cell.angle_gamma   90.00
#
_symmetry.space_group_name_H-M   'P 1'
#
loop_
_entity.id
_entity.type
_entity.pdbx_description
1 polymer ?
#
loop_
_entity_poly.entity_id
_entity_poly.type
_entity_poly.pdbx_seq_one_letter_code
_entity_poly.pdbx_strand_id
1 'polypeptide(L)'
;MKTKFVSLLAIILGLIIIIFPALGLIGASSLIGLSVLLMSIYLLVVGVTIIDYNTSGAMIDLILGLLLLFLSIGLIFNPALLGFITEITLYLAGIMLIIVAVASLINNRSSRYGFYIGIAGIVLGLLYIIIGTYISNPIVLGTLIGIWLVISGILKLMDR
;
A
#
# COMPACT_ATOMS: atom_id res chain seq x y z
N MET A 1 14.03 -14.12 11.61
CA MET A 1 12.91 -14.82 10.93
C MET A 1 11.74 -13.90 10.61
N LYS A 2 11.31 -13.03 11.54
CA LYS A 2 10.17 -12.11 11.35
C LYS A 2 10.26 -11.25 10.06
N THR A 3 11.43 -10.68 9.74
CA THR A 3 11.63 -9.86 8.53
C THR A 3 11.55 -10.65 7.21
N LYS A 4 11.86 -11.96 7.21
CA LYS A 4 11.73 -12.81 6.02
C LYS A 4 10.29 -13.01 5.62
N PHE A 5 9.46 -13.29 6.62
CA PHE A 5 8.03 -13.46 6.45
C PHE A 5 7.39 -12.18 5.89
N VAL A 6 7.68 -11.02 6.49
CA VAL A 6 7.16 -9.72 6.03
C VAL A 6 7.55 -9.41 4.58
N SER A 7 8.79 -9.71 4.20
CA SER A 7 9.28 -9.48 2.84
C SER A 7 8.54 -10.34 1.82
N LEU A 8 8.40 -11.64 2.10
CA LEU A 8 7.70 -12.57 1.22
C LEU A 8 6.21 -12.23 1.11
N LEU A 9 5.59 -11.87 2.24
CA LEU A 9 4.21 -11.43 2.31
C LEU A 9 3.96 -10.21 1.42
N ALA A 10 4.82 -9.19 1.47
CA ALA A 10 4.70 -8.01 0.61
C ALA A 10 4.76 -8.36 -0.89
N ILE A 11 5.68 -9.24 -1.29
CA ILE A 11 5.81 -9.69 -2.68
C ILE A 11 4.54 -10.43 -3.12
N ILE A 12 4.05 -11.36 -2.30
CA ILE A 12 2.84 -12.14 -2.62
C ILE A 12 1.63 -11.21 -2.75
N LEU A 13 1.44 -10.30 -1.79
CA LEU A 13 0.34 -9.32 -1.83
C LEU A 13 0.41 -8.43 -3.08
N GLY A 14 1.60 -7.95 -3.44
CA GLY A 14 1.79 -7.14 -4.64
C GLY A 14 1.52 -7.92 -5.93
N LEU A 15 1.96 -9.17 -6.02
CA LEU A 15 1.68 -10.05 -7.17
C LEU A 15 0.19 -10.35 -7.32
N ILE A 16 -0.54 -10.56 -6.22
CA ILE A 16 -2.00 -10.75 -6.24
C ILE A 16 -2.68 -9.54 -6.91
N ILE A 17 -2.31 -8.32 -6.52
CA ILE A 17 -2.88 -7.09 -7.09
C ILE A 17 -2.60 -6.98 -8.60
N ILE A 18 -1.44 -7.44 -9.07
CA ILE A 18 -1.05 -7.31 -10.47
C ILE A 18 -1.69 -8.41 -11.33
N ILE A 19 -1.70 -9.66 -10.85
CA ILE A 19 -2.11 -10.83 -11.65
C ILE A 19 -3.64 -10.93 -11.74
N PHE A 20 -4.36 -10.70 -10.65
CA PHE A 20 -5.82 -10.93 -10.62
C PHE A 20 -6.60 -10.07 -11.62
N PRO A 21 -6.28 -8.77 -11.81
CA PRO A 21 -6.88 -7.96 -12.87
C PRO A 21 -6.51 -8.42 -14.27
N ALA A 22 -5.26 -8.83 -14.49
CA ALA A 22 -4.80 -9.30 -15.79
C ALA A 22 -5.52 -10.58 -16.23
N LEU A 23 -5.93 -11.41 -15.27
CA LEU A 23 -6.73 -12.62 -15.51
C LEU A 23 -8.25 -12.34 -15.61
N GLY A 24 -8.69 -11.09 -15.43
CA GLY A 24 -10.12 -10.72 -15.46
C GLY A 24 -10.93 -11.28 -14.29
N LEU A 25 -10.28 -11.68 -13.18
CA LEU A 25 -10.92 -12.33 -12.05
C LEU A 25 -11.65 -11.35 -11.11
N ILE A 26 -11.32 -10.06 -11.19
CA ILE A 26 -11.85 -9.00 -10.33
C ILE A 26 -12.36 -7.85 -11.19
N GLY A 27 -13.55 -7.34 -10.89
CA GLY A 27 -14.09 -6.14 -11.52
C GLY A 27 -13.23 -4.91 -11.24
N ALA A 28 -13.06 -4.03 -12.23
CA ALA A 28 -12.21 -2.84 -12.11
C ALA A 28 -12.58 -1.95 -10.90
N SER A 29 -13.87 -1.89 -10.54
CA SER A 29 -14.36 -1.07 -9.42
C SER A 29 -13.88 -1.54 -8.04
N SER A 30 -13.75 -2.85 -7.81
CA SER A 30 -13.31 -3.39 -6.51
C SER A 30 -11.80 -3.48 -6.35
N LEU A 31 -11.06 -3.30 -7.45
CA LEU A 31 -9.60 -3.45 -7.45
C LEU A 31 -8.87 -2.41 -6.58
N ILE A 32 -9.32 -1.15 -6.60
CA ILE A 32 -8.71 -0.10 -5.77
C ILE A 32 -8.92 -0.43 -4.29
N GLY A 33 -10.14 -0.79 -3.89
CA GLY A 33 -10.45 -1.22 -2.54
C GLY A 33 -9.62 -2.42 -2.10
N LEU A 34 -9.48 -3.43 -2.95
CA LEU A 34 -8.63 -4.60 -2.69
C LEU A 34 -7.15 -4.22 -2.57
N SER A 35 -6.65 -3.33 -3.42
CA SER A 35 -5.24 -2.87 -3.37
C SER A 35 -4.94 -2.16 -2.05
N VAL A 36 -5.84 -1.29 -1.60
CA VAL A 36 -5.74 -0.59 -0.32
C VAL A 36 -5.84 -1.58 0.86
N LEU A 37 -6.71 -2.59 0.76
CA LEU A 37 -6.84 -3.64 1.77
C LEU A 37 -5.55 -4.45 1.93
N LEU A 38 -4.95 -4.88 0.82
CA LEU A 38 -3.71 -5.66 0.88
C LEU A 38 -2.54 -4.81 1.39
N MET A 39 -2.49 -3.52 1.03
CA MET A 39 -1.56 -2.56 1.63
C MET A 39 -1.77 -2.41 3.14
N SER A 40 -3.03 -2.35 3.60
CA SER A 40 -3.36 -2.23 5.02
C SER A 40 -2.90 -3.44 5.83
N ILE A 41 -3.11 -4.65 5.30
CA ILE A 41 -2.61 -5.90 5.90
C ILE A 41 -1.08 -5.85 6.01
N TYR A 42 -0.39 -5.42 4.96
CA TYR A 42 1.06 -5.29 4.99
C TYR A 42 1.52 -4.35 6.12
N LEU A 43 0.92 -3.18 6.25
CA LEU A 43 1.22 -2.21 7.32
C LEU A 43 1.00 -2.78 8.72
N LEU A 44 -0.13 -3.44 8.95
CA LEU A 44 -0.43 -4.06 10.25
C LEU A 44 0.64 -5.10 10.63
N VAL A 45 1.03 -5.96 9.69
CA VAL A 45 2.06 -6.98 9.95
C VAL A 45 3.42 -6.33 10.18
N VAL A 46 3.78 -5.28 9.43
CA VAL A 46 5.02 -4.51 9.63
C VAL A 46 5.03 -3.89 11.04
N GLY A 47 3.95 -3.23 11.43
CA GLY A 47 3.82 -2.58 12.73
C GLY A 47 4.02 -3.56 13.90
N VAL A 48 3.36 -4.72 13.87
CA VAL A 48 3.58 -5.79 14.88
C VAL A 48 5.02 -6.31 14.85
N THR A 49 5.66 -6.37 13.69
CA THR A 49 7.01 -6.93 13.56
C THR A 49 8.08 -6.02 14.14
N ILE A 50 7.90 -4.70 14.06
CA ILE A 50 8.90 -3.71 14.50
C ILE A 50 8.62 -3.16 15.91
N ILE A 51 7.53 -3.56 16.58
CA ILE A 51 7.11 -3.01 17.88
C ILE A 51 8.16 -3.16 18.98
N ASP A 52 8.92 -4.25 18.95
CA ASP A 52 9.99 -4.56 19.91
C ASP A 52 11.21 -3.63 19.72
N TYR A 53 11.39 -3.06 18.52
CA TYR A 53 12.57 -2.30 18.12
C TYR A 53 12.31 -0.79 17.97
N ASN A 54 11.12 -0.42 17.50
CA ASN A 54 10.71 0.95 17.25
C ASN A 54 9.21 1.09 17.54
N THR A 55 8.89 1.30 18.83
CA THR A 55 7.50 1.40 19.28
C THR A 55 6.76 2.58 18.65
N SER A 56 7.41 3.74 18.50
CA SER A 56 6.80 4.90 17.82
C SER A 56 6.46 4.60 16.37
N GLY A 57 7.38 3.95 15.66
CA GLY A 57 7.16 3.61 14.26
C GLY A 57 6.11 2.54 14.06
N ALA A 58 6.13 1.52 14.93
CA ALA A 58 5.11 0.48 14.97
C ALA A 58 3.71 1.08 15.15
N MET A 59 3.54 2.04 16.05
CA MET A 59 2.25 2.69 16.29
C MET A 59 1.75 3.45 15.05
N ILE A 60 2.65 4.13 14.32
CA ILE A 60 2.30 4.80 13.07
C ILE A 60 1.80 3.77 12.03
N ASP A 61 2.55 2.69 11.82
CA ASP A 61 2.18 1.65 10.84
C ASP A 61 0.88 0.94 11.23
N LEU A 62 0.67 0.67 12.52
CA LEU A 62 -0.55 0.06 13.03
C LEU A 62 -1.77 0.98 12.85
N ILE A 63 -1.67 2.26 13.24
CA ILE A 63 -2.77 3.22 13.11
C ILE A 63 -3.12 3.43 11.63
N LEU A 64 -2.12 3.64 10.77
CA LEU A 64 -2.33 3.78 9.34
C LEU A 64 -2.94 2.53 8.73
N GLY A 65 -2.42 1.34 9.07
CA GLY A 65 -2.98 0.07 8.63
C GLY A 65 -4.44 -0.11 9.04
N LEU A 66 -4.80 0.31 10.26
CA LEU A 66 -6.16 0.16 10.78
C LEU A 66 -7.14 1.15 10.11
N LEU A 67 -6.71 2.40 9.89
CA LEU A 67 -7.46 3.38 9.11
C LEU A 67 -7.70 2.91 7.67
N LEU A 68 -6.65 2.41 7.01
CA LEU A 68 -6.74 1.89 5.65
C LEU A 68 -7.61 0.64 5.55
N LEU A 69 -7.61 -0.21 6.58
CA LEU A 69 -8.46 -1.39 6.63
C LEU A 69 -9.94 -0.97 6.61
N PHE A 70 -10.37 -0.06 7.49
CA PHE A 70 -11.75 0.43 7.47
C PHE A 70 -12.11 1.13 6.16
N LEU A 71 -11.22 1.96 5.63
CA LEU A 71 -11.42 2.64 4.36
C LEU A 71 -11.59 1.63 3.21
N SER A 72 -10.76 0.59 3.17
CA SER A 72 -10.78 -0.42 2.11
C SER A 72 -12.06 -1.25 2.12
N ILE A 73 -12.57 -1.60 3.31
CA ILE A 73 -13.84 -2.31 3.46
C ILE A 73 -14.98 -1.43 2.92
N GLY A 74 -15.00 -0.14 3.28
CA GLY A 74 -15.97 0.81 2.74
C GLY A 74 -15.92 0.88 1.20
N LEU A 75 -14.72 0.97 0.63
CA LEU A 75 -14.50 1.01 -0.83
C LEU A 75 -14.95 -0.27 -1.54
N ILE A 76 -14.79 -1.44 -0.93
CA ILE A 76 -15.15 -2.73 -1.56
C ILE A 76 -16.66 -2.94 -1.57
N PHE A 77 -17.34 -2.74 -0.42
CA PHE A 77 -18.74 -3.13 -0.29
C PHE A 77 -19.71 -2.06 -0.77
N ASN A 78 -19.38 -0.79 -0.61
CA ASN A 78 -20.25 0.29 -1.06
C ASN A 78 -19.42 1.55 -1.41
N PRO A 79 -18.92 1.63 -2.66
CA PRO A 79 -18.20 2.80 -3.15
C PRO A 79 -19.01 4.10 -3.01
N ALA A 80 -20.34 4.00 -3.03
CA ALA A 80 -21.26 5.13 -2.91
C ALA A 80 -21.51 5.60 -1.46
N LEU A 81 -21.14 4.83 -0.43
CA LEU A 81 -21.13 5.33 0.96
C LEU A 81 -20.22 6.55 1.11
N LEU A 82 -19.23 6.66 0.23
CA LEU A 82 -18.32 7.78 0.11
C LEU A 82 -18.81 8.77 -0.96
N GLY A 83 -20.12 8.97 -1.14
CA GLY A 83 -20.72 9.80 -2.22
C GLY A 83 -20.27 11.27 -2.26
N PHE A 84 -19.71 11.80 -1.16
CA PHE A 84 -19.07 13.13 -1.12
C PHE A 84 -17.58 13.09 -1.53
N ILE A 85 -17.01 11.88 -1.59
CA ILE A 85 -15.60 11.57 -1.85
C ILE A 85 -15.50 10.80 -3.17
N THR A 86 -16.57 10.48 -3.91
CA THR A 86 -16.51 9.65 -5.14
C THR A 86 -15.53 10.18 -6.19
N GLU A 87 -15.39 11.49 -6.32
CA GLU A 87 -14.37 12.12 -7.17
C GLU A 87 -12.96 12.10 -6.53
N ILE A 88 -12.89 12.14 -5.20
CA ILE A 88 -11.65 12.14 -4.40
C ILE A 88 -11.14 10.70 -4.15
N THR A 89 -11.99 9.68 -4.20
CA THR A 89 -11.68 8.29 -3.82
C THR A 89 -10.63 7.69 -4.72
N LEU A 90 -10.60 8.13 -5.99
CA LEU A 90 -9.53 7.79 -6.90
C LEU A 90 -8.20 8.27 -6.32
N TYR A 91 -8.08 9.57 -6.02
CA TYR A 91 -6.86 10.16 -5.47
C TYR A 91 -6.52 9.71 -4.05
N LEU A 92 -7.52 9.31 -3.27
CA LEU A 92 -7.36 8.95 -1.86
C LEU A 92 -6.38 7.78 -1.67
N ALA A 93 -6.45 6.76 -2.53
CA ALA A 93 -5.51 5.64 -2.47
C ALA A 93 -4.06 6.07 -2.77
N GLY A 94 -3.87 6.99 -3.72
CA GLY A 94 -2.56 7.57 -4.03
C GLY A 94 -2.00 8.43 -2.89
N ILE A 95 -2.84 9.29 -2.30
CA ILE A 95 -2.48 10.10 -1.12
C ILE A 95 -2.08 9.18 0.04
N MET A 96 -2.85 8.12 0.28
CA MET A 96 -2.54 7.14 1.32
C MET A 96 -1.23 6.42 1.05
N LEU A 97 -0.92 6.06 -0.20
CA LEU A 97 0.37 5.50 -0.57
C LEU A 97 1.52 6.46 -0.22
N ILE A 98 1.36 7.76 -0.49
CA ILE A 98 2.35 8.78 -0.11
C ILE A 98 2.51 8.84 1.42
N ILE A 99 1.42 8.88 2.18
CA ILE A 99 1.46 8.94 3.66
C ILE A 99 2.19 7.71 4.22
N VAL A 100 1.86 6.52 3.72
CA VAL A 100 2.51 5.26 4.09
C VAL A 100 4.01 5.28 3.74
N ALA A 101 4.36 5.83 2.58
CA ALA A 101 5.74 5.94 2.14
C ALA A 101 6.56 6.92 3.00
N VAL A 102 5.95 8.02 3.44
CA VAL A 102 6.54 8.95 4.42
C VAL A 102 6.72 8.27 5.77
N ALA A 103 5.73 7.52 6.25
CA ALA A 103 5.85 6.73 7.48
C ALA A 103 7.01 5.72 7.38
N SER A 104 7.16 5.05 6.23
CA SER A 104 8.28 4.15 5.96
C SER A 104 9.65 4.84 6.03
N LEU A 105 9.78 6.07 5.51
CA LEU A 105 11.01 6.87 5.63
C LEU A 105 11.36 7.19 7.09
N ILE A 106 10.35 7.51 7.90
CA ILE A 106 10.55 7.82 9.33
C ILE A 106 10.95 6.56 10.10
N ASN A 107 10.34 5.41 9.79
CA ASN A 107 10.55 4.17 10.52
C ASN A 107 11.90 3.50 10.23
N ASN A 108 12.46 3.72 9.05
CA ASN A 108 13.64 3.01 8.59
C ASN A 108 14.90 3.89 8.48
N ARG A 109 15.02 4.96 9.28
CA ARG A 109 16.20 5.86 9.25
C ARG A 109 17.55 5.16 9.47
N SER A 110 17.57 3.98 10.10
CA SER A 110 18.79 3.20 10.36
C SER A 110 19.11 2.18 9.24
N SER A 111 18.15 1.88 8.36
CA SER A 111 18.27 0.88 7.31
C SER A 111 18.60 1.53 5.97
N ARG A 112 19.63 1.04 5.27
CA ARG A 112 20.03 1.58 3.95
C ARG A 112 18.89 1.46 2.95
N TYR A 113 18.16 0.35 2.96
CA TYR A 113 17.13 0.07 1.96
C TYR A 113 15.75 0.60 2.34
N GLY A 114 15.46 0.82 3.61
CA GLY A 114 14.17 1.38 4.03
C GLY A 114 13.98 2.84 3.60
N PHE A 115 15.05 3.60 3.41
CA PHE A 115 14.99 4.92 2.78
C PHE A 115 14.49 4.83 1.32
N TYR A 116 14.98 3.87 0.54
CA TYR A 116 14.57 3.66 -0.85
C TYR A 116 13.12 3.15 -0.96
N ILE A 117 12.63 2.37 0.00
CA ILE A 117 11.24 1.91 0.04
C ILE A 117 10.28 3.09 0.11
N GLY A 118 10.54 4.05 0.99
CA GLY A 118 9.69 5.22 1.11
C GLY A 118 9.86 6.21 -0.04
N ILE A 119 11.05 6.38 -0.62
CA ILE A 119 11.19 7.16 -1.87
C ILE A 119 10.36 6.53 -3.00
N ALA A 120 10.48 5.22 -3.20
CA ALA A 120 9.72 4.52 -4.22
C ALA A 120 8.21 4.69 -4.02
N GLY A 121 7.74 4.65 -2.77
CA GLY A 121 6.33 4.88 -2.44
C GLY A 121 5.85 6.30 -2.70
N ILE A 122 6.66 7.32 -2.38
CA ILE A 122 6.31 8.72 -2.69
C ILE A 122 6.23 8.91 -4.21
N VAL A 123 7.23 8.41 -4.96
CA VAL A 123 7.27 8.51 -6.42
C VAL A 123 6.07 7.80 -7.04
N LEU A 124 5.78 6.56 -6.62
CA LEU A 124 4.62 5.82 -7.11
C LEU A 124 3.29 6.47 -6.72
N GLY A 125 3.22 7.15 -5.57
CA GLY A 125 2.02 7.83 -5.10
C GLY A 125 1.76 9.11 -5.88
N LEU A 126 2.80 9.85 -6.22
CA LEU A 126 2.70 10.99 -7.14
C LEU A 126 2.31 10.54 -8.54
N LEU A 127 2.94 9.46 -9.06
CA LEU A 127 2.56 8.86 -10.33
C LEU A 127 1.11 8.38 -10.33
N TYR A 128 0.64 7.81 -9.23
CA TYR A 128 -0.74 7.40 -9.05
C TYR A 128 -1.68 8.59 -9.22
N ILE A 129 -1.41 9.73 -8.57
CA ILE A 129 -2.26 10.93 -8.67
C ILE A 129 -2.28 11.45 -10.11
N ILE A 130 -1.12 11.55 -10.76
CA ILE A 130 -1.00 12.01 -12.14
C ILE A 130 -1.77 11.07 -13.08
N ILE A 131 -1.53 9.77 -13.01
CA ILE A 131 -2.23 8.79 -13.86
C ILE A 131 -3.73 8.77 -13.57
N GLY A 132 -4.11 8.96 -12.30
CA GLY A 132 -5.48 9.10 -11.87
C GLY A 132 -6.19 10.27 -12.54
N THR A 133 -5.51 11.41 -12.74
CA THR A 133 -6.11 12.56 -13.44
C THR A 133 -6.35 12.32 -14.93
N TYR A 134 -5.50 11.55 -15.62
CA TYR A 134 -5.55 11.44 -17.09
C TYR A 134 -6.23 10.17 -17.61
N ILE A 135 -6.03 9.03 -16.94
CA ILE A 135 -6.41 7.72 -17.47
C ILE A 135 -7.55 7.10 -16.66
N SER A 136 -7.66 7.43 -15.36
CA SER A 136 -8.69 6.93 -14.43
C SER A 136 -8.93 5.41 -14.48
N ASN A 137 -7.96 4.63 -14.95
CA ASN A 137 -8.11 3.18 -15.13
C ASN A 137 -7.74 2.47 -13.82
N PRO A 138 -8.70 1.81 -13.14
CA PRO A 138 -8.44 1.15 -11.86
C PRO A 138 -7.36 0.07 -11.92
N ILE A 139 -7.16 -0.57 -13.08
CA ILE A 139 -6.12 -1.59 -13.29
C ILE A 139 -4.74 -0.96 -13.15
N VAL A 140 -4.51 0.17 -13.83
CA VAL A 140 -3.23 0.89 -13.76
C VAL A 140 -2.99 1.42 -12.35
N LEU A 141 -4.03 1.93 -11.70
CA LEU A 141 -3.94 2.47 -10.35
C LEU A 141 -3.66 1.39 -9.30
N GLY A 142 -4.37 0.26 -9.34
CA GLY A 142 -4.11 -0.88 -8.47
C GLY A 142 -2.70 -1.45 -8.68
N THR A 143 -2.27 -1.61 -9.93
CA THR A 143 -0.94 -2.13 -10.24
C THR A 143 0.19 -1.26 -9.68
N LEU A 144 0.05 0.07 -9.61
CA LEU A 144 1.04 0.94 -8.94
C LEU A 144 1.21 0.60 -7.45
N ILE A 145 0.11 0.35 -6.74
CA ILE A 145 0.14 -0.10 -5.33
C ILE A 145 0.79 -1.48 -5.24
N GLY A 146 0.44 -2.39 -6.15
CA GLY A 146 1.06 -3.72 -6.24
C GLY A 146 2.57 -3.66 -6.47
N ILE A 147 3.03 -2.82 -7.40
CA ILE A 147 4.45 -2.58 -7.69
C ILE A 147 5.16 -2.07 -6.43
N TRP A 148 4.55 -1.12 -5.72
CA TRP A 148 5.14 -0.63 -4.47
C TRP A 148 5.30 -1.74 -3.43
N LEU A 149 4.31 -2.62 -3.27
CA LEU A 149 4.41 -3.76 -2.34
C LEU A 149 5.51 -4.75 -2.75
N VAL A 150 5.64 -5.04 -4.05
CA VAL A 150 6.72 -5.90 -4.58
C VAL A 150 8.09 -5.27 -4.32
N ILE A 151 8.27 -3.99 -4.64
CA ILE A 151 9.52 -3.25 -4.38
C ILE A 151 9.83 -3.26 -2.88
N SER A 152 8.84 -2.98 -2.03
CA SER A 152 8.98 -2.99 -0.57
C SER A 152 9.43 -4.35 -0.05
N GLY A 153 8.89 -5.43 -0.62
CA GLY A 153 9.27 -6.79 -0.26
C GLY A 153 10.68 -7.17 -0.73
N ILE A 154 11.05 -6.84 -1.97
CA ILE A 154 12.40 -7.09 -2.52
C ILE A 154 13.45 -6.33 -1.73
N LEU A 155 13.24 -5.03 -1.49
CA LEU A 155 14.19 -4.19 -0.76
C LEU A 155 14.36 -4.64 0.69
N LYS A 156 13.29 -5.03 1.40
CA LYS A 156 13.39 -5.63 2.75
C LYS A 156 14.10 -6.98 2.76
N LEU A 157 14.05 -7.73 1.65
CA LEU A 157 14.79 -8.99 1.51
C LEU A 157 16.30 -8.75 1.33
N MET A 158 16.66 -7.67 0.63
CA MET A 158 18.05 -7.25 0.38
C MET A 158 18.71 -6.55 1.58
N ASP A 159 17.93 -5.96 2.48
CA ASP A 159 18.39 -5.30 3.72
C ASP A 159 18.81 -6.27 4.84
N ARG A 160 19.16 -7.51 4.47
CA ARG A 160 19.62 -8.54 5.40
C ARG A 160 21.13 -8.58 5.53
#